data_AF-A0A1Y2CG53-F1
#
_entry.id   AF-A0A1Y2CG53-F1
#
_cell.length_a   1.000
_cell.length_b   1.000
_cell.length_c   1.000
_cell.angle_alpha   90.00
_cell.angle_beta   90.00
_cell.angle_gamma   90.00
#
_symmetry.space_group_name_H-M   'P 1'
#
loop_
_entity.id
_entity.type
_entity.pdbx_description
1 polymer ?
#
loop_
_entity_poly.entity_id
_entity_poly.type
_entity_poly.pdbx_seq_one_letter_code
_entity_poly.pdbx_strand_id
1 'polypeptide(L)'
;MGKRAQSILLVFAAGTAAWVLLMLHSVLIPFVPVPQYLDEIAPVLPLWLLVAFGAYSLASIGYALVTFGDCPEAYMSLLKEINEAKTDLKRRGVQID
;
A
#
# COMPACT_ATOMS: atom_id res chain seq x y z
N MET A 1 20.46 -1.31 1.50
CA MET A 1 19.09 -0.81 1.22
C MET A 1 18.98 0.18 0.06
N GLY A 2 20.02 0.96 -0.29
CA GLY A 2 19.92 2.01 -1.32
C GLY A 2 19.58 1.56 -2.75
N LYS A 3 20.04 0.39 -3.20
CA LYS A 3 19.85 -0.06 -4.61
C LYS A 3 18.38 -0.30 -4.99
N ARG A 4 17.55 -0.78 -4.06
CA ARG A 4 16.11 -1.06 -4.29
C ARG A 4 15.27 0.23 -4.30
N ALA A 5 15.58 1.17 -3.42
CA ALA A 5 14.96 2.49 -3.43
C ALA A 5 15.28 3.25 -4.72
N GLN A 6 16.55 3.20 -5.16
CA GLN A 6 16.98 3.81 -6.41
C GLN A 6 16.28 3.20 -7.63
N SER A 7 16.13 1.87 -7.71
CA SER A 7 15.40 1.24 -8.82
C SER A 7 13.93 1.63 -8.87
N ILE A 8 13.27 1.77 -7.70
CA ILE A 8 11.87 2.20 -7.64
C ILE A 8 11.74 3.64 -8.15
N LEU A 9 12.58 4.56 -7.67
CA LEU A 9 12.58 5.95 -8.12
C LEU A 9 12.84 6.08 -9.62
N LEU A 10 13.75 5.27 -10.17
CA LEU A 10 14.03 5.26 -11.61
C LEU A 10 12.85 4.78 -12.43
N VAL A 11 12.12 3.75 -11.98
CA VAL A 11 10.93 3.26 -12.67
C VAL A 11 9.82 4.32 -12.68
N PHE A 12 9.58 4.98 -11.54
CA PHE A 12 8.61 6.07 -11.46
C PHE A 12 9.01 7.25 -12.36
N ALA A 13 10.28 7.66 -12.34
CA ALA A 13 10.79 8.74 -13.19
C ALA A 13 10.72 8.39 -14.69
N ALA A 14 11.01 7.14 -15.06
CA ALA A 14 10.89 6.68 -16.44
C ALA A 14 9.42 6.66 -16.90
N GLY A 15 8.49 6.21 -16.03
CA GLY A 15 7.06 6.20 -16.30
C GLY A 15 6.48 7.61 -16.48
N THR A 16 6.84 8.56 -15.62
CA THR A 16 6.41 9.96 -15.76
C THR A 16 7.03 10.61 -16.99
N ALA A 17 8.31 10.37 -17.28
CA ALA A 17 8.95 10.85 -18.50
C ALA A 17 8.28 10.30 -19.77
N ALA A 18 7.92 9.02 -19.79
CA ALA A 18 7.19 8.41 -20.91
C ALA A 18 5.79 9.04 -21.09
N TRP A 19 5.08 9.32 -19.99
CA TRP A 19 3.78 10.00 -20.06
C TRP A 19 3.90 11.43 -20.58
N VAL A 20 4.88 12.21 -20.11
CA VAL A 20 5.16 13.57 -20.61
C VAL A 20 5.55 13.54 -22.10
N LEU A 21 6.35 12.56 -22.52
CA LEU A 21 6.75 12.40 -23.91
C LEU A 21 5.54 12.06 -24.81
N LEU A 22 4.61 11.23 -24.33
CA LEU A 22 3.32 11.01 -24.98
C LEU A 22 2.51 12.32 -25.08
N MET A 23 2.52 13.16 -24.05
CA MET A 23 1.80 14.44 -24.04
C MET A 23 2.40 15.48 -25.00
N LEU A 24 3.73 15.46 -25.18
CA LEU A 24 4.47 16.38 -26.06
C LEU A 24 4.76 15.80 -27.46
N HIS A 25 4.19 14.63 -27.81
CA HIS A 25 4.50 13.94 -29.09
C HIS A 25 4.31 14.87 -30.30
N SER A 26 3.27 15.71 -30.26
CA SER A 26 2.86 16.63 -31.33
C SER A 26 3.88 17.74 -31.61
N VAL A 27 4.69 18.12 -30.61
CA VAL A 27 5.72 19.16 -30.72
C VAL A 27 7.09 18.54 -30.99
N LEU A 28 7.36 17.36 -30.45
CA LEU A 28 8.69 16.75 -30.44
C LEU A 28 8.95 15.81 -31.64
N ILE A 29 7.92 15.13 -32.15
CA ILE A 29 8.07 14.11 -33.21
C ILE A 29 6.90 14.20 -34.22
N PRO A 30 6.81 15.27 -35.04
CA PRO A 30 5.70 15.49 -35.96
C PRO A 30 5.60 14.46 -37.11
N PHE A 31 6.62 13.62 -37.32
CA PHE A 31 6.69 12.64 -38.42
C PHE A 31 6.22 11.22 -38.04
N VAL A 32 5.86 10.97 -36.78
CA VAL A 32 5.37 9.65 -36.34
C VAL A 32 3.84 9.68 -36.31
N PRO A 33 3.14 8.89 -37.14
CA PRO A 33 1.70 8.79 -37.06
C PRO A 33 1.32 8.01 -35.81
N VAL A 34 0.94 8.73 -34.75
CA VAL A 34 0.26 8.13 -33.61
C VAL A 34 -1.24 8.02 -33.91
N PRO A 35 -1.89 6.95 -33.41
CA PRO A 35 -3.31 6.78 -33.65
C PRO A 35 -4.14 7.73 -32.76
N GLN A 36 -5.25 8.24 -33.30
CA GLN A 36 -6.07 9.31 -32.70
C GLN A 36 -6.61 8.97 -31.30
N TYR A 37 -6.85 7.69 -31.00
CA TYR A 37 -7.35 7.26 -29.69
C TYR A 37 -6.34 7.50 -28.56
N LEU A 38 -5.03 7.58 -28.86
CA LEU A 38 -4.01 7.84 -27.85
C LEU A 38 -4.09 9.26 -27.31
N ASP A 39 -4.46 10.23 -28.16
CA ASP A 39 -4.57 11.65 -27.77
C ASP A 39 -5.71 11.88 -26.77
N GLU A 40 -6.79 11.10 -26.88
CA GLU A 40 -7.92 11.16 -25.96
C GLU A 40 -7.63 10.46 -24.62
N ILE A 41 -6.86 9.36 -24.65
CA ILE A 41 -6.60 8.53 -23.47
C ILE A 41 -5.43 9.07 -22.64
N ALA A 42 -4.39 9.63 -23.29
CA ALA A 42 -3.20 10.16 -22.62
C ALA A 42 -3.49 11.12 -21.44
N PRO A 43 -4.41 12.10 -21.54
CA PRO A 43 -4.72 13.00 -20.43
C PRO A 43 -5.51 12.33 -19.29
N VAL A 44 -6.28 11.27 -19.56
CA VAL A 44 -7.13 10.59 -18.56
C VAL A 44 -6.35 9.47 -17.83
N LEU A 45 -5.22 9.03 -18.38
CA LEU A 45 -4.39 7.95 -17.84
C LEU A 45 -3.98 8.15 -16.36
N PRO A 46 -3.55 9.35 -15.91
CA PRO A 46 -3.21 9.58 -14.50
C PRO A 46 -4.41 9.43 -13.56
N LEU A 47 -5.61 9.81 -14.01
CA LEU A 47 -6.83 9.67 -13.24
C LEU A 47 -7.19 8.18 -13.05
N TRP A 48 -7.08 7.37 -14.11
CA TRP A 48 -7.31 5.93 -14.03
C TRP A 48 -6.31 5.22 -13.11
N LEU A 49 -5.03 5.64 -13.13
CA LEU A 49 -4.02 5.14 -12.20
C LEU A 49 -4.42 5.42 -10.75
N LEU A 50 -4.91 6.63 -10.45
CA LEU A 50 -5.35 7.02 -9.12
C LEU A 50 -6.57 6.19 -8.67
N VAL A 51 -7.55 5.97 -9.54
CA VAL A 51 -8.73 5.14 -9.24
C VAL A 51 -8.31 3.70 -8.95
N ALA A 52 -7.45 3.11 -9.78
CA ALA A 52 -6.95 1.75 -9.58
C ALA A 52 -6.17 1.62 -8.26
N PHE A 53 -5.29 2.59 -7.98
CA PHE A 53 -4.55 2.64 -6.72
C PHE A 53 -5.48 2.77 -5.51
N GLY A 54 -6.50 3.63 -5.60
CA GLY A 54 -7.52 3.81 -4.56
C GLY A 54 -8.31 2.52 -4.31
N ALA A 55 -8.77 1.87 -5.38
CA ALA A 55 -9.50 0.60 -5.28
C ALA A 55 -8.63 -0.52 -4.68
N TYR A 56 -7.36 -0.61 -5.08
CA TYR A 56 -6.41 -1.57 -4.52
C TYR A 56 -6.16 -1.32 -3.03
N SER A 57 -5.95 -0.06 -2.63
CA SER A 57 -5.76 0.34 -1.24
C SER A 57 -6.98 -0.05 -0.39
N LEU A 58 -8.19 0.30 -0.86
CA LEU A 58 -9.43 -0.04 -0.16
C LEU A 58 -9.65 -1.55 -0.06
N ALA A 59 -9.37 -2.30 -1.13
CA ALA A 59 -9.47 -3.76 -1.14
C ALA A 59 -8.46 -4.39 -0.17
N SER A 60 -7.22 -3.91 -0.12
CA SER A 60 -6.20 -4.40 0.81
C SER A 60 -6.60 -4.15 2.27
N ILE A 61 -7.12 -2.96 2.56
CA ILE A 61 -7.60 -2.61 3.91
C ILE A 61 -8.84 -3.45 4.26
N GLY A 62 -9.79 -3.56 3.34
CA GLY A 62 -11.00 -4.36 3.51
C GLY A 62 -10.67 -5.83 3.76
N TYR A 63 -9.72 -6.40 3.02
CA TYR A 63 -9.26 -7.77 3.22
C TYR A 63 -8.61 -7.95 4.60
N ALA A 64 -7.77 -7.00 5.03
CA ALA A 64 -7.17 -7.03 6.36
C ALA A 64 -8.27 -6.97 7.44
N LEU A 65 -9.23 -6.07 7.33
CA LEU A 65 -10.37 -5.93 8.25
C LEU A 65 -11.21 -7.20 8.37
N VAL A 66 -11.50 -7.87 7.25
CA VAL A 66 -12.22 -9.15 7.25
C VAL A 66 -11.38 -10.25 7.93
N THR A 67 -10.06 -10.20 7.81
CA THR A 67 -9.14 -11.24 8.32
C THR A 67 -8.71 -11.00 9.78
N PHE A 68 -8.93 -9.82 10.36
CA PHE A 68 -8.65 -9.52 11.79
C PHE A 68 -9.51 -10.32 12.79
N GLY A 69 -10.43 -11.16 12.31
CA GLY A 69 -11.48 -11.81 13.08
C GLY A 69 -11.05 -12.81 14.16
N ASP A 70 -9.81 -13.31 14.17
CA ASP A 70 -9.39 -14.28 15.17
C ASP A 70 -7.99 -13.94 15.71
N CYS A 71 -7.97 -13.20 16.82
CA CYS A 71 -6.82 -13.12 17.74
C CYS A 71 -7.05 -13.93 19.05
N PRO A 72 -7.63 -15.16 19.02
CA PRO A 72 -7.81 -15.95 20.24
C PRO A 72 -6.46 -16.32 20.85
N GLU A 73 -5.42 -16.48 20.04
CA GLU A 73 -4.07 -16.80 20.51
C GLU A 73 -3.46 -15.66 21.34
N ALA A 74 -3.55 -14.42 20.85
CA ALA A 74 -3.08 -13.23 21.57
C ALA A 74 -3.90 -12.97 22.85
N TYR A 75 -5.21 -13.22 22.80
CA TYR A 75 -6.06 -13.14 23.99
C TYR A 75 -5.68 -14.18 25.05
N MET A 76 -5.43 -15.43 24.63
CA MET A 76 -5.03 -16.52 25.52
C MET A 76 -3.62 -16.34 26.10
N SER A 77 -2.67 -15.84 25.31
CA SER A 77 -1.32 -15.53 25.81
C SER A 77 -1.37 -14.42 26.86
N LEU A 78 -2.16 -13.37 26.62
CA LEU A 78 -2.34 -12.26 27.57
C LEU A 78 -2.99 -12.74 28.88
N LEU A 79 -4.00 -13.61 28.79
CA LEU A 79 -4.66 -14.20 29.98
C LEU A 79 -3.69 -15.06 30.80
N LYS A 80 -2.80 -15.79 30.13
CA LYS A 80 -1.75 -16.57 30.80
C LYS A 80 -0.81 -15.65 31.57
N GLU A 81 -0.31 -14.58 30.96
CA GLU A 81 0.55 -13.59 31.60
C GLU A 81 -0.13 -12.93 32.82
N ILE A 82 -1.43 -12.61 32.73
CA ILE A 82 -2.22 -12.06 33.85
C ILE A 82 -2.26 -13.05 35.03
N ASN A 83 -2.50 -14.34 34.76
CA ASN A 83 -2.57 -15.35 35.82
C ASN A 83 -1.20 -15.59 36.49
N GLU A 84 -0.12 -15.58 35.72
CA GLU A 84 1.25 -15.66 36.24
C GLU A 84 1.58 -14.45 37.13
N ALA A 85 1.26 -13.24 36.67
CA ALA A 85 1.44 -12.00 37.45
C ALA A 85 0.60 -12.00 38.74
N LYS A 86 -0.67 -12.42 38.69
CA LYS A 86 -1.51 -12.58 39.89
C LYS A 86 -0.90 -13.56 40.89
N THR A 87 -0.35 -14.67 40.40
CA THR A 87 0.29 -15.68 41.25
C THR A 87 1.57 -15.15 41.91
N ASP A 88 2.40 -14.40 41.18
CA ASP A 88 3.62 -13.80 41.73
C ASP A 88 3.30 -12.72 42.77
N LEU A 89 2.29 -11.88 42.52
CA LEU A 89 1.84 -10.87 43.47
C LEU A 89 1.25 -11.50 44.75
N LYS A 90 0.51 -12.61 44.62
CA LYS A 90 0.02 -13.37 45.79
C LYS A 90 1.18 -13.99 46.58
N ARG A 91 2.23 -14.47 45.92
CA ARG A 91 3.47 -14.94 46.58
C ARG A 91 4.21 -13.82 47.32
N ARG A 92 4.15 -12.60 46.79
CA ARG A 92 4.71 -11.39 47.42
C ARG A 92 3.83 -10.81 48.53
N GLY A 93 2.72 -11.47 48.89
CA GLY A 93 1.84 -11.06 50.00
C GLY A 93 0.87 -9.94 49.66
N VAL A 94 0.71 -9.59 48.38
CA VAL A 94 -0.29 -8.61 47.93
C VAL A 94 -1.62 -9.33 47.72
N GLN A 95 -2.66 -8.94 48.48
CA GLN A 95 -4.02 -9.44 48.30
C GLN A 95 -4.61 -8.82 47.02
N ILE A 96 -5.04 -9.68 46.09
CA ILE A 96 -5.67 -9.26 44.84
C ILE A 96 -7.02 -9.99 44.79
N ASP A 97 -8.11 -9.26 45.02
CA ASP A 97 -9.47 -9.69 44.64
C ASP A 97 -9.70 -9.47 43.14
#